data_AF-A0AAW9C5I5-F1
#
_entry.id   AF-A0AAW9C5I5-F1
#
_cell.length_a   1.000
_cell.length_b   1.000
_cell.length_c   1.000
_cell.angle_alpha   90.00
_cell.angle_beta   90.00
_cell.angle_gamma   90.00
#
_symmetry.space_group_name_H-M   'P 1'
#
loop_
_entity.id
_entity.type
_entity.pdbx_description
1 polymer ?
#
loop_
_entity_poly.entity_id
_entity_poly.type
_entity_poly.pdbx_seq_one_letter_code
_entity_poly.pdbx_strand_id
1 'polypeptide(L)'
;MSAEVNALIMLAQLNESKGFFRRALCIWQEISTSVLANSEQCRMAWDKINTCRLQLQMKSVREVPANNSRKQNIERDKIKIQQLLRQGYSIKEIQLITGRSSAFIYKYNPQTKAIH
;
A
#
# COMPACT_ATOMS: atom_id res chain seq x y z
N MET A 1 -38.49 15.49 -2.94
CA MET A 1 -37.11 15.59 -3.44
C MET A 1 -36.40 14.24 -3.26
N SER A 2 -36.69 13.25 -4.12
CA SER A 2 -36.09 11.89 -4.07
C SER A 2 -35.05 11.65 -5.18
N ALA A 3 -35.13 12.41 -6.28
CA ALA A 3 -34.31 12.20 -7.48
C ALA A 3 -32.80 12.40 -7.25
N GLU A 4 -32.43 13.40 -6.44
CA GLU A 4 -31.03 13.68 -6.11
C GLU A 4 -30.40 12.54 -5.31
N VAL A 5 -31.09 12.06 -4.26
CA VAL A 5 -30.64 10.91 -3.48
C VAL A 5 -30.58 9.65 -4.35
N ASN A 6 -31.53 9.45 -5.26
CA ASN A 6 -31.49 8.34 -6.21
C ASN A 6 -30.28 8.42 -7.17
N ALA A 7 -29.91 9.63 -7.62
CA ALA A 7 -28.71 9.82 -8.43
C ALA A 7 -27.43 9.49 -7.65
N LEU A 8 -27.35 9.88 -6.38
CA LEU A 8 -26.24 9.52 -5.49
C LEU A 8 -26.17 8.00 -5.28
N ILE A 9 -27.31 7.34 -5.09
CA ILE A 9 -27.40 5.87 -4.97
C ILE A 9 -26.83 5.20 -6.23
N MET A 10 -27.27 5.61 -7.42
CA MET A 10 -26.76 5.05 -8.68
C MET A 10 -25.26 5.30 -8.84
N LEU A 11 -24.78 6.49 -8.48
CA LEU A 11 -23.36 6.82 -8.55
C LEU A 11 -22.53 5.97 -7.58
N ALA A 12 -23.02 5.76 -6.36
CA ALA A 12 -22.35 4.92 -5.37
C ALA A 12 -22.26 3.47 -5.85
N GLN A 13 -23.37 2.91 -6.36
CA GLN A 13 -23.41 1.56 -6.94
C GLN A 13 -22.49 1.42 -8.15
N LEU A 14 -22.42 2.42 -9.03
CA LEU A 14 -21.48 2.42 -10.16
C LEU A 14 -20.03 2.37 -9.68
N ASN A 15 -19.68 3.12 -8.63
CA ASN A 15 -18.34 3.08 -8.03
C ASN A 15 -18.05 1.72 -7.38
N GLU A 16 -19.02 1.09 -6.73
CA GLU A 16 -18.89 -0.29 -6.21
C GLU A 16 -18.59 -1.28 -7.34
N SER A 17 -19.34 -1.23 -8.44
CA SER A 17 -19.15 -2.13 -9.58
C SER A 17 -17.76 -2.01 -10.23
N LYS A 18 -17.17 -0.80 -10.19
CA LYS A 18 -15.81 -0.51 -10.67
C LYS A 18 -14.72 -0.81 -9.63
N GLY A 19 -15.10 -1.23 -8.42
CA GLY A 19 -14.19 -1.52 -7.33
C GLY A 19 -13.59 -0.28 -6.65
N PHE A 20 -14.16 0.91 -6.89
CA PHE A 20 -13.78 2.19 -6.29
C PHE A 20 -14.43 2.40 -4.91
N PHE A 21 -14.19 1.46 -3.99
CA PHE A 21 -14.87 1.40 -2.69
C PHE A 21 -14.64 2.63 -1.79
N ARG A 22 -13.51 3.34 -1.91
CA ARG A 22 -13.31 4.60 -1.16
C ARG A 22 -14.28 5.69 -1.60
N ARG A 23 -14.51 5.80 -2.92
CA ARG A 23 -15.39 6.82 -3.48
C ARG A 23 -16.86 6.46 -3.25
N ALA A 24 -17.21 5.18 -3.39
CA ALA A 24 -18.53 4.69 -3.01
C ALA A 24 -18.83 4.94 -1.52
N LEU A 25 -17.86 4.68 -0.63
CA LEU A 25 -18.00 4.92 0.82
C LEU A 25 -18.37 6.37 1.14
N CYS A 26 -17.68 7.35 0.56
CA CYS A 26 -17.98 8.76 0.79
C CYS A 26 -19.42 9.12 0.39
N ILE A 27 -19.88 8.62 -0.76
CA ILE A 27 -21.24 8.88 -1.25
C ILE A 27 -22.28 8.21 -0.35
N TRP A 28 -22.02 6.97 0.12
CA TRP A 28 -22.93 6.33 1.07
C TRP A 28 -23.01 7.06 2.41
N GLN A 29 -21.90 7.62 2.90
CA GLN A 29 -21.92 8.45 4.10
C GLN A 29 -22.78 9.70 3.91
N GLU A 30 -22.65 10.37 2.76
CA GLU A 30 -23.46 11.54 2.40
C GLU A 30 -24.96 11.20 2.36
N ILE A 31 -25.34 10.08 1.74
CA ILE A 31 -26.73 9.60 1.72
C ILE A 31 -27.23 9.30 3.14
N SER A 32 -26.41 8.66 4.00
CA SER A 32 -26.81 8.25 5.36
C SER A 32 -27.12 9.42 6.29
N THR A 33 -26.59 10.61 5.99
CA THR A 33 -26.79 11.85 6.75
C THR A 33 -27.70 12.86 6.05
N SER A 34 -28.21 12.53 4.86
CA SER A 34 -29.00 13.47 4.05
C SER A 34 -30.40 13.68 4.60
N VAL A 35 -30.82 14.94 4.72
CA VAL A 35 -32.20 15.32 5.12
C VAL A 35 -33.22 14.97 4.01
N LEU A 36 -32.75 14.76 2.79
CA LEU A 36 -33.59 14.42 1.64
C LEU A 36 -33.81 12.92 1.48
N ALA A 37 -33.04 12.09 2.21
CA ALA A 37 -33.13 10.64 2.15
C ALA A 37 -34.25 10.14 3.07
N ASN A 38 -35.00 9.15 2.59
CA ASN A 38 -35.98 8.46 3.44
C ASN A 38 -35.31 7.42 4.34
N SER A 39 -36.04 6.91 5.33
CA SER A 39 -35.50 5.95 6.31
C SER A 39 -34.93 4.69 5.67
N GLU A 40 -35.54 4.19 4.59
CA GLU A 40 -35.08 3.00 3.87
C GLU A 40 -33.75 3.26 3.14
N GLN A 41 -33.61 4.41 2.49
CA GLN A 41 -32.39 4.85 1.82
C GLN A 41 -31.25 5.06 2.82
N CYS A 42 -31.55 5.65 3.98
CA CYS A 42 -30.56 5.80 5.06
C CYS A 42 -30.11 4.43 5.60
N ARG A 43 -31.04 3.49 5.80
CA ARG A 43 -30.72 2.13 6.24
C ARG A 43 -29.85 1.40 5.22
N MET A 44 -30.22 1.45 3.94
CA MET A 44 -29.42 0.88 2.86
C MET A 44 -28.01 1.49 2.83
N ALA A 45 -27.90 2.80 2.99
CA ALA A 45 -26.60 3.48 3.00
C ALA A 45 -25.71 2.99 4.14
N TRP A 46 -26.27 2.78 5.35
CA TRP A 46 -25.52 2.20 6.48
C TRP A 46 -25.02 0.78 6.20
N ASP A 47 -25.85 -0.08 5.62
CA ASP A 47 -25.44 -1.45 5.24
C ASP A 47 -24.31 -1.43 4.20
N LYS A 48 -24.41 -0.51 3.24
CA LYS A 48 -23.41 -0.31 2.19
C LYS A 48 -22.10 0.29 2.69
N ILE A 49 -22.13 1.18 3.70
CA ILE A 49 -20.93 1.69 4.39
C ILE A 49 -20.13 0.53 4.99
N ASN A 50 -20.79 -0.38 5.69
CA ASN A 50 -20.14 -1.53 6.30
C ASN A 50 -19.53 -2.46 5.23
N THR A 51 -20.26 -2.68 4.13
CA THR A 51 -19.78 -3.47 2.99
C THR A 51 -18.53 -2.86 2.36
N CYS A 52 -18.54 -1.55 2.10
CA CYS A 52 -17.39 -0.83 1.54
C CYS A 52 -16.18 -0.89 2.48
N ARG A 53 -16.37 -0.73 3.79
CA ARG A 53 -15.30 -0.86 4.79
C ARG A 53 -14.67 -2.24 4.78
N LEU A 54 -15.48 -3.30 4.73
CA LEU A 54 -14.99 -4.67 4.64
C LEU A 54 -14.14 -4.89 3.38
N GLN A 55 -14.62 -4.45 2.22
CA GLN A 55 -13.89 -4.55 0.95
C GLN A 55 -12.55 -3.80 0.99
N LEU A 56 -12.52 -2.62 1.61
CA LEU A 56 -11.29 -1.84 1.78
C LEU A 56 -10.29 -2.53 2.72
N GLN A 57 -10.75 -3.17 3.79
CA GLN A 57 -9.89 -3.96 4.67
C GLN A 57 -9.32 -5.19 3.96
N MET A 58 -10.15 -5.92 3.21
CA MET A 58 -9.69 -7.08 2.43
C MET A 58 -8.65 -6.68 1.36
N LYS A 59 -8.84 -5.52 0.71
CA LYS A 59 -7.84 -4.95 -0.20
C LYS A 59 -6.57 -4.51 0.53
N SER A 60 -6.65 -3.88 1.70
CA SER A 60 -5.44 -3.46 2.43
C SER A 60 -4.59 -4.65 2.90
N VAL A 61 -5.21 -5.78 3.25
CA VAL A 61 -4.50 -7.01 3.60
C VAL A 61 -3.79 -7.60 2.37
N ARG A 62 -4.38 -7.49 1.17
CA ARG A 62 -3.73 -7.87 -0.09
C ARG A 62 -2.70 -6.85 -0.57
N GLU A 63 -2.89 -5.57 -0.24
CA GLU A 63 -2.01 -4.45 -0.56
C GLU A 63 -0.95 -4.17 0.53
N VAL A 64 -0.40 -5.22 1.15
CA VAL A 64 0.94 -5.15 1.73
C VAL A 64 1.99 -5.72 0.76
N PRO A 65 2.20 -5.18 -0.46
CA PRO A 65 3.44 -5.40 -1.16
C PRO A 65 4.46 -4.44 -0.55
N ALA A 66 5.30 -4.97 0.33
CA ALA A 66 6.74 -4.77 0.27
C ALA A 66 7.32 -3.34 0.07
N ASN A 67 6.65 -2.26 0.45
CA ASN A 67 7.19 -0.90 0.25
C ASN A 67 8.29 -0.50 1.26
N ASN A 68 8.81 -1.46 2.01
CA ASN A 68 10.00 -1.32 2.86
C ASN A 68 11.04 -2.42 2.62
N SER A 69 10.99 -3.14 1.50
CA SER A 69 11.98 -4.20 1.19
C SER A 69 13.43 -3.66 1.14
N ARG A 70 13.63 -2.38 0.81
CA ARG A 70 14.96 -1.76 0.87
C ARG A 70 15.50 -1.60 2.29
N LYS A 71 14.67 -1.52 3.34
CA LYS A 71 15.12 -1.40 4.74
C LYS A 71 15.06 -2.71 5.52
N GLN A 72 14.28 -3.69 5.06
CA GLN A 72 13.94 -4.85 5.89
C GLN A 72 15.05 -5.88 6.09
N ASN A 73 16.23 -5.74 5.50
CA ASN A 73 17.30 -6.75 5.71
C ASN A 73 18.73 -6.17 5.58
N ILE A 74 18.99 -5.00 6.16
CA ILE A 74 20.34 -4.40 6.19
C ILE A 74 21.39 -5.38 6.72
N GLU A 75 21.07 -6.15 7.77
CA GLU A 75 22.02 -7.13 8.32
C GLU A 75 22.26 -8.33 7.38
N ARG A 76 21.22 -8.83 6.68
CA ARG A 76 21.43 -9.89 5.68
C ARG A 76 22.25 -9.39 4.50
N ASP A 77 22.00 -8.16 4.04
CA ASP A 77 22.75 -7.56 2.94
C ASP A 77 24.20 -7.30 3.33
N LYS A 78 24.46 -6.88 4.57
CA LYS A 78 25.82 -6.74 5.12
C LYS A 78 26.56 -8.08 5.13
N ILE A 79 25.94 -9.15 5.64
CA ILE A 79 26.55 -10.49 5.66
C ILE A 79 26.85 -10.95 4.22
N LYS A 80 25.90 -10.76 3.30
CA LYS A 80 26.06 -11.12 1.89
C LYS A 80 27.17 -10.32 1.20
N ILE A 81 27.24 -9.01 1.43
CA ILE A 81 28.31 -8.14 0.90
C ILE A 81 29.68 -8.60 1.44
N GLN A 82 29.80 -8.85 2.74
CA GLN A 82 31.05 -9.32 3.35
C GLN A 82 31.48 -10.68 2.80
N GLN A 83 30.54 -11.60 2.56
CA GLN A 83 30.81 -12.89 1.96
C GLN A 83 31.29 -12.76 0.51
N LEU A 84 30.62 -11.95 -0.31
CA LEU A 84 31.01 -11.72 -1.70
C LEU A 84 32.39 -11.03 -1.80
N LEU A 85 32.68 -10.08 -0.91
CA LEU A 85 34.00 -9.47 -0.83
C LEU A 85 35.10 -10.47 -0.46
N ARG A 86 34.82 -11.38 0.50
CA ARG A 86 35.76 -12.47 0.85
C ARG A 86 35.98 -13.47 -0.28
N GLN A 87 34.99 -13.64 -1.15
CA GLN A 87 35.08 -14.48 -2.34
C GLN A 87 35.83 -13.81 -3.51
N GLY A 88 36.27 -12.55 -3.36
CA GLY A 88 37.04 -11.83 -4.37
C GLY A 88 36.21 -11.11 -5.43
N TYR A 89 34.89 -11.00 -5.25
CA TYR A 89 34.05 -10.24 -6.18
C TYR A 89 34.36 -8.75 -6.12
N SER A 90 34.35 -8.11 -7.29
CA SER A 90 34.50 -6.66 -7.40
C SER A 90 33.24 -5.92 -6.92
N ILE A 91 33.42 -4.67 -6.48
CA ILE A 91 32.31 -3.83 -6.01
C ILE A 91 31.20 -3.69 -7.06
N LYS A 92 31.55 -3.65 -8.35
CA LYS A 92 30.60 -3.56 -9.46
C LYS A 92 29.74 -4.83 -9.57
N GLU A 93 30.33 -6.00 -9.40
CA GLU A 93 29.60 -7.28 -9.43
C GLU A 93 28.70 -7.41 -8.20
N ILE A 94 29.17 -7.00 -7.03
CA ILE A 94 28.37 -7.00 -5.80
C ILE A 94 27.17 -6.05 -5.94
N GLN A 95 27.34 -4.89 -6.57
CA GLN A 95 26.26 -3.96 -6.86
C GLN A 95 25.21 -4.59 -7.79
N LEU A 96 25.63 -5.35 -8.80
CA LEU A 96 24.72 -6.08 -9.69
C LEU A 96 23.96 -7.19 -8.94
N ILE A 97 24.64 -7.96 -8.08
CA ILE A 97 24.08 -9.10 -7.34
C ILE A 97 23.12 -8.66 -6.22
N THR A 98 23.42 -7.55 -5.55
CA THR A 98 22.68 -7.09 -4.36
C THR A 98 21.73 -5.94 -4.64
N GLY A 99 21.88 -5.25 -5.78
CA GLY A 99 21.11 -4.03 -6.10
C GLY A 99 21.38 -2.86 -5.14
N ARG A 100 22.44 -2.95 -4.33
CA ARG A 100 22.81 -1.91 -3.35
C ARG A 100 23.81 -0.93 -3.95
N SER A 101 23.68 0.35 -3.58
CA SER A 101 24.60 1.40 -4.01
C SER A 101 26.04 1.10 -3.59
N SER A 102 27.02 1.48 -4.41
CA SER A 102 28.45 1.39 -4.10
C SER A 102 28.80 1.95 -2.72
N ALA A 103 28.25 3.10 -2.32
CA ALA A 103 28.47 3.70 -1.00
C ALA A 103 28.07 2.79 0.17
N PHE A 104 26.98 2.04 0.01
CA PHE A 104 26.54 1.06 1.01
C PHE A 104 27.49 -0.14 1.08
N ILE A 105 27.99 -0.59 -0.06
CA ILE A 105 28.97 -1.69 -0.14
C ILE A 105 30.29 -1.26 0.52
N TYR A 106 30.79 -0.06 0.23
CA TYR A 106 31.99 0.49 0.84
C TYR A 106 31.88 0.63 2.37
N LYS A 107 30.73 1.04 2.89
CA LYS A 107 30.48 1.14 4.34
C LYS A 107 30.71 -0.18 5.09
N TYR A 108 30.44 -1.31 4.43
CA TYR A 108 30.56 -2.65 5.03
C TYR A 108 31.74 -3.46 4.49
N ASN A 109 32.61 -2.85 3.68
CA ASN A 109 33.83 -3.48 3.24
C ASN A 109 34.84 -3.53 4.41
N PRO A 110 35.24 -4.73 4.88
CA PRO A 110 36.18 -4.85 6.00
C PRO A 110 37.57 -4.29 5.67
N GLN A 111 37.94 -4.16 4.39
CA GLN A 111 39.25 -3.66 3.97
C GLN A 111 39.35 -2.12 3.95
N THR A 112 38.22 -1.40 3.90
CA THR A 112 38.21 0.08 3.90
C THR A 112 38.11 0.69 5.30
N LYS A 113 38.05 -0.13 6.35
CA LYS A 113 38.14 0.34 7.76
C LYS A 113 39.57 0.58 8.24
N ALA A 114 40.57 0.45 7.37
CA ALA A 114 41.92 0.90 7.63
C ALA A 114 42.12 2.24 6.92
N ILE A 115 41.96 3.34 7.65
CA ILE A 115 42.80 4.55 7.67
C ILE A 115 42.17 5.46 8.75
N HIS A 116 43.03 5.89 9.68
CA HIS A 116 42.75 6.70 10.86
C HIS A 116 42.10 8.05 10.57
#